data_AF-A0A6L9QPW4-F1
#
_entry.id   AF-A0A6L9QPW4-F1
#
_cell.length_a   1.000
_cell.length_b   1.000
_cell.length_c   1.000
_cell.angle_alpha   90.00
_cell.angle_beta   90.00
_cell.angle_gamma   90.00
#
_symmetry.space_group_name_H-M   'P 1'
#
loop_
_entity.id
_entity.type
_entity.pdbx_description
1 polymer ?
#
loop_
_entity_poly.entity_id
_entity_poly.type
_entity_poly.pdbx_seq_one_letter_code
_entity_poly.pdbx_strand_id
1 'polypeptide(L)'
;MTDDQQTSTEPQADYGNLEPARQKREWKASPERRTFVIALSCFVIVVVLLIVGSIALIVTGISEGGMSISILGIALLVLGLSSVLTTRMWFSFWDGQVEKYHVRRELEKLDEKFARALASGNADFKELWSLTNERLRGYHERASEQADQSFRNAQVAIFGGFVIVVCTAGIAAWNTRLTTPSSVVIGALGTTGAGLAAYIGRTFLRLQETTASHMRLYFDQPTETFRYLLAERLIGQLPEDRRPGAVEHLVQAVMLSGLSVEQLIAGLNAPQQGGQGPAGGPQAGS
;
A
#
# COMPACT_ATOMS: atom_id res chain seq x y z
N MET A 1 -25.00 -25.48 -64.28
CA MET A 1 -25.47 -25.39 -62.88
C MET A 1 -24.23 -25.53 -62.05
N THR A 2 -23.51 -24.42 -61.95
CA THR A 2 -22.16 -24.29 -61.40
C THR A 2 -22.30 -23.23 -60.34
N ASP A 3 -22.19 -23.68 -59.09
CA ASP A 3 -22.44 -22.89 -57.90
C ASP A 3 -21.11 -22.22 -57.52
N ASP A 4 -20.99 -20.93 -57.84
CA ASP A 4 -19.85 -20.09 -57.51
C ASP A 4 -19.85 -19.82 -56.00
N GLN A 5 -19.19 -20.69 -55.22
CA GLN A 5 -18.80 -20.37 -53.85
C GLN A 5 -17.69 -19.31 -53.85
N GLN A 6 -18.10 -18.04 -53.95
CA GLN A 6 -17.29 -16.90 -53.54
C GLN A 6 -17.01 -17.01 -52.04
N THR A 7 -15.85 -17.58 -51.72
CA THR A 7 -15.23 -17.49 -50.40
C THR A 7 -14.74 -16.06 -50.21
N SER A 8 -15.60 -15.23 -49.65
CA SER A 8 -15.25 -13.91 -49.14
C SER A 8 -14.24 -14.09 -48.00
N THR A 9 -12.95 -14.09 -48.32
CA THR A 9 -11.89 -13.82 -47.35
C THR A 9 -12.07 -12.38 -46.88
N GLU A 10 -12.91 -12.19 -45.86
CA GLU A 10 -12.90 -10.98 -45.05
C GLU A 10 -11.46 -10.78 -44.56
N PRO A 11 -10.82 -9.63 -44.85
CA PRO A 11 -9.48 -9.38 -44.35
C PRO A 11 -9.59 -9.35 -42.82
N GLN A 12 -9.08 -10.40 -42.17
CA GLN A 12 -8.82 -10.40 -40.73
C GLN A 12 -7.86 -9.25 -40.48
N ALA A 13 -8.41 -8.11 -40.07
CA ALA A 13 -7.62 -6.98 -39.64
C ALA A 13 -6.68 -7.50 -38.53
N ASP A 14 -5.39 -7.20 -38.65
CA ASP A 14 -4.40 -7.53 -37.64
C ASP A 14 -4.69 -6.73 -36.35
N TYR A 15 -5.61 -7.25 -35.55
CA TYR A 15 -6.03 -6.65 -34.29
C TYR A 15 -4.91 -6.68 -33.24
N GLY A 16 -3.85 -7.48 -33.46
CA GLY A 16 -2.69 -7.55 -32.57
C GLY A 16 -1.89 -6.25 -32.50
N ASN A 17 -1.77 -5.53 -33.64
CA ASN A 17 -1.02 -4.27 -33.71
C ASN A 17 -1.81 -3.02 -33.25
N LEU A 18 -3.12 -3.15 -33.04
CA LEU A 18 -3.97 -2.02 -32.61
C LEU A 18 -3.99 -1.82 -31.10
N GLU A 19 -3.70 -2.85 -30.31
CA GLU A 19 -3.64 -2.78 -28.84
C GLU A 19 -2.65 -1.73 -28.29
N PRO A 20 -1.37 -1.65 -28.74
CA PRO A 20 -0.43 -0.67 -28.20
C PRO A 20 -0.80 0.78 -28.58
N ALA A 21 -1.39 0.98 -29.77
CA ALA A 21 -1.88 2.29 -30.19
C ALA A 21 -3.10 2.73 -29.38
N ARG A 22 -4.00 1.79 -29.05
CA ARG A 22 -5.17 2.04 -28.20
C ARG A 22 -4.76 2.32 -26.76
N GLN A 23 -3.85 1.53 -26.18
CA GLN A 23 -3.28 1.80 -24.84
C GLN A 23 -2.65 3.19 -24.75
N LYS A 24 -1.87 3.62 -25.76
CA LYS A 24 -1.29 4.97 -25.77
C LYS A 24 -2.35 6.07 -25.81
N ARG A 25 -3.48 5.86 -26.49
CA ARG A 25 -4.59 6.83 -26.52
C ARG A 25 -5.35 6.85 -25.19
N GLU A 26 -5.62 5.68 -24.62
CA GLU A 26 -6.28 5.53 -23.32
C GLU A 26 -5.43 6.16 -22.19
N TRP A 27 -4.11 5.92 -22.18
CA TRP A 27 -3.18 6.61 -21.27
C TRP A 27 -3.20 8.14 -21.46
N LYS A 28 -3.26 8.62 -22.71
CA LYS A 28 -3.31 10.06 -22.99
C LYS A 28 -4.58 10.73 -22.48
N ALA A 29 -5.68 10.01 -22.42
CA ALA A 29 -6.98 10.46 -21.92
C ALA A 29 -7.13 10.26 -20.39
N SER A 30 -6.26 9.47 -19.78
CA SER A 30 -6.32 9.12 -18.36
C SER A 30 -6.02 10.33 -17.45
N PRO A 31 -6.72 10.46 -16.29
CA PRO A 31 -6.41 11.49 -15.29
C PRO A 31 -5.01 11.32 -14.67
N GLU A 32 -4.47 10.11 -14.66
CA GLU A 32 -3.13 9.76 -14.19
C GLU A 32 -2.05 10.52 -14.99
N ARG A 33 -2.25 10.69 -16.31
CA ARG A 33 -1.39 11.54 -17.14
C ARG A 33 -1.41 13.00 -16.70
N ARG A 34 -2.55 13.53 -16.26
CA ARG A 34 -2.62 14.93 -15.80
C ARG A 34 -1.79 15.14 -14.55
N THR A 35 -1.91 14.23 -13.58
CA THR A 35 -1.08 14.21 -12.37
C THR A 35 0.40 14.07 -12.73
N PHE A 36 0.71 13.21 -13.70
CA PHE A 36 2.06 13.03 -14.22
C PHE A 36 2.63 14.31 -14.86
N VAL A 37 1.87 15.01 -15.70
CA VAL A 37 2.29 16.26 -16.33
C VAL A 37 2.52 17.36 -15.30
N ILE A 38 1.66 17.46 -14.27
CA ILE A 38 1.84 18.43 -13.18
C ILE A 38 3.13 18.11 -12.41
N ALA A 39 3.35 16.85 -12.04
CA ALA A 39 4.57 16.42 -11.37
C ALA A 39 5.83 16.70 -12.21
N LEU A 40 5.77 16.46 -13.52
CA LEU A 40 6.86 16.78 -14.46
C LEU A 40 7.15 18.27 -14.50
N SER A 41 6.10 19.08 -14.53
CA SER A 41 6.22 20.54 -14.55
C SER A 41 6.90 21.04 -13.26
N CYS A 42 6.46 20.56 -12.10
CA CYS A 42 7.08 20.90 -10.81
C CYS A 42 8.54 20.44 -10.73
N PHE A 43 8.85 19.24 -11.23
CA PHE A 43 10.22 18.72 -11.27
C PHE A 43 11.14 19.60 -12.10
N VAL A 44 10.73 19.94 -13.32
CA VAL A 44 11.49 20.81 -14.22
C VAL A 44 11.72 22.19 -13.56
N ILE A 45 10.71 22.75 -12.91
CA ILE A 45 10.84 24.02 -12.18
C ILE A 45 11.88 23.92 -11.07
N VAL A 46 11.86 22.87 -10.26
CA VAL A 46 12.83 22.67 -9.17
C VAL A 46 14.25 22.53 -9.70
N VAL A 47 14.45 21.74 -10.77
CA VAL A 47 15.77 21.58 -11.39
C VAL A 47 16.28 22.91 -11.97
N VAL A 48 15.42 23.66 -12.65
CA VAL A 48 15.78 24.99 -13.18
C VAL A 48 16.14 25.95 -12.06
N LEU A 49 15.37 25.99 -10.97
CA LEU A 49 15.66 26.85 -9.81
C LEU A 49 17.00 26.49 -9.15
N LEU A 50 17.31 25.20 -9.03
CA LEU A 50 18.60 24.74 -8.52
C LEU A 50 19.74 25.20 -9.45
N ILE A 51 19.61 25.02 -10.76
CA ILE A 51 20.62 25.45 -11.74
C ILE A 51 20.82 26.97 -11.68
N VAL A 52 19.73 27.75 -11.72
CA VAL A 52 19.78 29.22 -11.68
C VAL A 52 20.38 29.72 -10.38
N GLY A 53 19.96 29.17 -9.22
CA GLY A 53 20.52 29.53 -7.92
C GLY A 53 22.02 29.24 -7.81
N SER A 54 22.46 28.15 -8.46
CA SER A 54 23.87 27.77 -8.52
C SER A 54 24.70 28.71 -9.36
N ILE A 55 24.19 29.07 -10.55
CA ILE A 55 24.84 30.03 -11.43
C ILE A 55 24.94 31.39 -10.73
N ALA A 56 23.87 31.84 -10.07
CA ALA A 56 23.88 33.08 -9.30
C ALA A 56 24.95 33.06 -8.21
N LEU A 57 25.07 31.98 -7.44
CA LEU A 57 26.10 31.80 -6.41
C LEU A 57 27.52 31.83 -6.99
N ILE A 58 27.75 31.18 -8.13
CA ILE A 58 29.05 31.17 -8.82
C ILE A 58 29.41 32.59 -9.28
N VAL A 59 28.47 33.30 -9.91
CA VAL A 59 28.69 34.65 -10.43
C VAL A 59 28.97 35.64 -9.30
N THR A 60 28.19 35.63 -8.22
CA THR A 60 28.39 36.56 -7.10
C THR A 60 29.73 36.33 -6.40
N GLY A 61 30.11 35.09 -6.09
CA GLY A 61 31.37 34.86 -5.38
C GLY A 61 32.63 35.00 -6.25
N ILE A 62 32.53 34.89 -7.59
CA ILE A 62 33.62 35.31 -8.48
C ILE A 62 33.78 36.84 -8.44
N SER A 63 32.67 37.60 -8.41
CA SER A 63 32.72 39.07 -8.42
C SER A 63 33.36 39.68 -7.18
N GLU A 64 33.25 39.01 -6.02
CA GLU A 64 33.86 39.45 -4.76
C GLU A 64 35.34 39.01 -4.61
N GLY A 65 35.92 38.35 -5.62
CA GLY A 65 37.35 38.02 -5.68
C GLY A 65 37.84 37.01 -4.63
N GLY A 66 36.92 36.36 -3.91
CA GLY A 66 37.24 35.60 -2.69
C GLY A 66 36.76 34.15 -2.67
N MET A 67 36.20 33.61 -3.76
CA MET A 67 35.73 32.23 -3.72
C MET A 67 36.91 31.24 -3.82
N SER A 68 37.28 30.66 -2.68
CA SER A 68 38.23 29.55 -2.66
C SER A 68 37.70 28.37 -3.50
N ILE A 69 38.59 27.73 -4.27
CA ILE A 69 38.29 26.57 -5.14
C ILE A 69 37.50 25.48 -4.38
N SER A 70 37.73 25.39 -3.07
CA SER A 70 37.05 24.48 -2.13
C SER A 70 35.53 24.70 -2.05
N ILE A 71 35.07 25.95 -2.00
CA ILE A 71 33.63 26.27 -1.88
C ILE A 71 32.90 25.92 -3.18
N LEU A 72 33.52 26.24 -4.32
CA LEU A 72 32.98 25.92 -5.64
C LEU A 72 32.89 24.40 -5.85
N GLY A 73 33.88 23.64 -5.37
CA GLY A 73 33.86 22.17 -5.37
C GLY A 73 32.71 21.57 -4.54
N ILE A 74 32.46 22.11 -3.34
CA ILE A 74 31.36 21.62 -2.49
C ILE A 74 29.99 21.96 -3.10
N ALA A 75 29.82 23.17 -3.64
CA ALA A 75 28.58 23.55 -4.31
C ALA A 75 28.27 22.62 -5.50
N LEU A 76 29.27 22.33 -6.34
CA LEU A 76 29.13 21.38 -7.44
C LEU A 76 28.82 19.96 -6.97
N LEU A 77 29.41 19.50 -5.86
CA LEU A 77 29.10 18.20 -5.28
C LEU A 77 27.66 18.12 -4.79
N VAL A 78 27.18 19.13 -4.06
CA VAL A 78 25.78 19.19 -3.58
C VAL A 78 24.80 19.18 -4.74
N LEU A 79 25.11 19.90 -5.82
CA LEU A 79 24.27 19.93 -7.02
C LEU A 79 24.28 18.61 -7.78
N GLY A 80 25.45 17.99 -7.93
CA GLY A 80 25.56 16.67 -8.52
C GLY A 80 24.74 15.64 -7.75
N LEU A 81 24.86 15.62 -6.42
CA LEU A 81 24.13 14.70 -5.56
C LEU A 81 22.63 14.97 -5.57
N SER A 82 22.23 16.24 -5.50
CA SER A 82 20.82 16.63 -5.62
C SER A 82 20.24 16.23 -6.97
N SER A 83 20.98 16.39 -8.07
CA SER A 83 20.52 15.99 -9.40
C SER A 83 20.35 14.48 -9.51
N VAL A 84 21.28 13.68 -8.96
CA VAL A 84 21.18 12.22 -8.99
C VAL A 84 19.97 11.75 -8.17
N LEU A 85 19.73 12.34 -7.00
CA LEU A 85 18.60 12.01 -6.13
C LEU A 85 17.26 12.37 -6.78
N THR A 86 17.16 13.55 -7.38
CA THR A 86 15.94 14.00 -8.06
C THR A 86 15.66 13.15 -9.30
N THR A 87 16.67 12.82 -10.11
CA THR A 87 16.52 11.89 -11.25
C THR A 87 16.08 10.50 -10.80
N ARG A 88 16.64 9.97 -9.70
CA ARG A 88 16.24 8.65 -9.18
C ARG A 88 14.81 8.66 -8.63
N MET A 89 14.42 9.70 -7.88
CA MET A 89 13.03 9.88 -7.45
C MET A 89 12.08 9.98 -8.64
N TRP A 90 12.49 10.68 -9.70
CA TRP A 90 11.73 10.84 -10.92
C TRP A 90 11.47 9.50 -11.62
N PHE A 91 12.50 8.68 -11.80
CA PHE A 91 12.35 7.34 -12.37
C PHE A 91 11.46 6.44 -11.52
N SER A 92 11.61 6.47 -10.19
CA SER A 92 10.74 5.68 -9.31
C SER A 92 9.28 6.13 -9.37
N PHE A 93 9.03 7.44 -9.53
CA PHE A 93 7.68 7.97 -9.70
C PHE A 93 7.10 7.55 -11.05
N TRP A 94 7.92 7.54 -12.11
CA TRP A 94 7.53 7.10 -13.44
C TRP A 94 7.07 5.64 -13.44
N ASP A 95 7.91 4.74 -12.94
CA ASP A 95 7.60 3.30 -12.90
C ASP A 95 6.30 3.04 -12.13
N GLY A 96 6.13 3.69 -10.98
CA GLY A 96 4.93 3.53 -10.15
C GLY A 96 3.64 4.06 -10.79
N GLN A 97 3.70 4.99 -11.75
CA GLN A 97 2.49 5.48 -12.43
C GLN A 97 2.06 4.58 -13.60
N VAL A 98 3.03 3.98 -14.30
CA VAL A 98 2.74 3.02 -15.38
C VAL A 98 2.14 1.74 -14.80
N GLU A 99 2.71 1.23 -13.71
CA GLU A 99 2.22 0.05 -12.97
C GLU A 99 0.75 0.24 -12.55
N LYS A 100 0.41 1.40 -11.97
CA LYS A 100 -0.95 1.72 -11.50
C LYS A 100 -2.00 1.61 -12.60
N TYR A 101 -1.66 2.01 -13.83
CA TYR A 101 -2.58 1.92 -14.96
C TYR A 101 -2.85 0.47 -15.36
N HIS A 102 -1.80 -0.36 -15.45
CA HIS A 102 -1.94 -1.77 -15.79
C HIS A 102 -2.77 -2.52 -14.75
N VAL A 103 -2.46 -2.32 -13.47
CA VAL A 103 -3.15 -3.03 -12.39
C VAL A 103 -4.61 -2.58 -12.25
N ARG A 104 -4.90 -1.28 -12.40
CA ARG A 104 -6.29 -0.79 -12.37
C ARG A 104 -7.12 -1.44 -13.48
N ARG A 105 -6.55 -1.56 -14.67
CA ARG A 105 -7.22 -2.18 -15.82
C ARG A 105 -7.45 -3.68 -15.61
N GLU A 106 -6.51 -4.39 -14.97
CA GLU A 106 -6.70 -5.80 -14.63
C GLU A 106 -7.83 -5.99 -13.61
N LEU A 107 -7.91 -5.12 -12.61
CA LEU A 107 -9.00 -5.16 -11.63
C LEU A 107 -10.36 -4.84 -12.25
N GLU A 108 -10.43 -3.88 -13.16
CA GLU A 108 -11.65 -3.58 -13.90
C GLU A 108 -12.09 -4.81 -14.72
N LYS A 109 -11.16 -5.52 -15.37
CA LYS A 109 -11.46 -6.78 -16.07
C LYS A 109 -11.94 -7.88 -15.12
N LEU A 110 -11.34 -8.00 -13.93
CA LEU A 110 -11.75 -8.95 -12.89
C LEU A 110 -13.15 -8.62 -12.36
N ASP A 111 -13.44 -7.34 -12.09
CA ASP A 111 -14.74 -6.87 -11.64
C ASP A 111 -15.83 -7.07 -12.69
N GLU A 112 -15.51 -6.82 -13.97
CA GLU A 112 -16.42 -7.12 -15.08
C GLU A 112 -16.70 -8.62 -15.22
N LYS A 113 -15.68 -9.47 -15.06
CA LYS A 113 -15.87 -10.94 -15.08
C LYS A 113 -16.72 -11.39 -13.91
N PHE A 114 -16.48 -10.84 -12.73
CA PHE A 114 -17.27 -11.14 -11.53
C PHE A 114 -18.73 -10.70 -11.70
N ALA A 115 -18.97 -9.48 -12.19
CA ALA A 115 -20.31 -8.98 -12.48
C ALA A 115 -21.04 -9.83 -13.53
N ARG A 116 -20.33 -10.29 -14.58
CA ARG A 116 -20.88 -11.21 -15.58
C ARG A 116 -21.21 -12.58 -15.01
N ALA A 117 -20.34 -13.14 -14.16
CA ALA A 117 -20.59 -14.41 -13.48
C ALA A 117 -21.83 -14.31 -12.58
N LEU A 118 -21.96 -13.24 -11.78
CA LEU A 118 -23.16 -12.98 -10.99
C LEU A 118 -24.43 -12.80 -11.84
N ALA A 119 -24.34 -12.03 -12.94
CA ALA A 119 -25.47 -11.78 -13.82
C ALA A 119 -25.93 -13.05 -14.57
N SER A 120 -25.04 -14.01 -14.80
CA SER A 120 -25.38 -15.27 -15.45
C SER A 120 -26.23 -16.20 -14.58
N GLY A 121 -26.31 -15.96 -13.26
CA GLY A 121 -27.11 -16.73 -12.31
C GLY A 121 -26.70 -18.21 -12.15
N ASN A 122 -25.70 -18.67 -12.90
CA ASN A 122 -25.29 -20.07 -12.99
C ASN A 122 -23.81 -20.26 -12.64
N ALA A 123 -23.19 -19.25 -12.03
CA ALA A 123 -21.79 -19.32 -11.61
C ALA A 123 -21.65 -20.31 -10.45
N ASP A 124 -20.85 -21.36 -10.68
CA ASP A 124 -20.49 -22.33 -9.65
C ASP A 124 -19.79 -21.61 -8.48
N PHE A 125 -20.10 -22.01 -7.25
CA PHE A 125 -19.47 -21.44 -6.04
C PHE A 125 -17.95 -21.48 -6.15
N LYS A 126 -17.40 -22.54 -6.76
CA LYS A 126 -15.97 -22.69 -7.01
C LYS A 126 -15.40 -21.60 -7.91
N GLU A 127 -16.15 -21.16 -8.92
CA GLU A 127 -15.76 -20.09 -9.84
C GLU A 127 -15.76 -18.73 -9.12
N LEU A 128 -16.84 -18.42 -8.39
CA LEU A 128 -16.93 -17.20 -7.57
C LEU A 128 -15.84 -17.13 -6.50
N TRP A 129 -15.53 -18.26 -5.85
CA TRP A 129 -14.46 -18.35 -4.86
C TRP A 129 -13.07 -18.15 -5.49
N SER A 130 -12.83 -18.72 -6.67
CA SER A 130 -11.57 -18.52 -7.38
C SER A 130 -11.35 -17.07 -7.79
N LEU A 131 -12.38 -16.40 -8.36
CA LEU A 131 -12.31 -14.98 -8.69
C LEU A 131 -12.11 -14.10 -7.45
N THR A 132 -12.76 -14.43 -6.34
CA THR A 132 -12.62 -13.68 -5.08
C THR A 132 -11.20 -13.79 -4.54
N ASN A 133 -10.61 -14.99 -4.54
CA ASN A 133 -9.23 -15.18 -4.10
C ASN A 133 -8.21 -14.53 -5.04
N GLU A 134 -8.45 -14.56 -6.35
CA GLU A 134 -7.60 -13.89 -7.34
C GLU A 134 -7.64 -12.36 -7.14
N ARG A 135 -8.82 -11.81 -6.90
CA ARG A 135 -8.99 -10.40 -6.53
C ARG A 135 -8.27 -10.05 -5.23
N LEU A 136 -8.42 -10.87 -4.19
CA LEU A 136 -7.77 -10.64 -2.89
C LEU A 136 -6.25 -10.72 -3.00
N ARG A 137 -5.72 -11.69 -3.75
CA ARG A 137 -4.29 -11.83 -4.02
C ARG A 137 -3.74 -10.59 -4.73
N GLY A 138 -4.45 -10.10 -5.75
CA GLY A 138 -4.08 -8.88 -6.47
C GLY A 138 -4.15 -7.60 -5.60
N TYR A 139 -4.97 -7.56 -4.54
CA TYR A 139 -4.91 -6.47 -3.55
C TYR A 139 -3.71 -6.60 -2.61
N HIS A 140 -3.40 -7.82 -2.17
CA HIS A 140 -2.30 -8.07 -1.23
C HIS A 140 -0.94 -7.77 -1.86
N GLU A 141 -0.71 -8.25 -3.07
CA GLU A 141 0.52 -8.01 -3.85
C GLU A 141 0.78 -6.50 -4.04
N ARG A 142 -0.26 -5.74 -4.37
CA ARG A 142 -0.19 -4.27 -4.47
C ARG A 142 0.11 -3.58 -3.14
N ALA A 143 -0.52 -4.03 -2.07
CA ALA A 143 -0.28 -3.45 -0.75
C ALA A 143 1.18 -3.65 -0.33
N SER A 144 1.76 -4.83 -0.61
CA SER A 144 3.18 -5.09 -0.38
C SER A 144 4.10 -4.28 -1.29
N GLU A 145 3.85 -4.24 -2.60
CA GLU A 145 4.70 -3.48 -3.53
C GLU A 145 4.66 -1.98 -3.26
N GLN A 146 3.49 -1.43 -2.93
CA GLN A 146 3.35 -0.03 -2.57
C GLN A 146 4.08 0.29 -1.27
N ALA A 147 4.07 -0.62 -0.30
CA ALA A 147 4.83 -0.48 0.93
C ALA A 147 6.35 -0.49 0.66
N ASP A 148 6.84 -1.41 -0.18
CA ASP A 148 8.26 -1.51 -0.55
C ASP A 148 8.74 -0.28 -1.32
N GLN A 149 7.94 0.22 -2.27
CA GLN A 149 8.26 1.45 -3.01
C GLN A 149 8.26 2.68 -2.09
N SER A 150 7.28 2.79 -1.18
CA SER A 150 7.21 3.87 -0.21
C SER A 150 8.44 3.85 0.73
N PHE A 151 8.85 2.66 1.18
CA PHE A 151 10.02 2.49 2.03
C PHE A 151 11.31 2.89 1.31
N ARG A 152 11.50 2.46 0.06
CA ARG A 152 12.65 2.87 -0.75
C ARG A 152 12.70 4.38 -0.97
N ASN A 153 11.56 5.01 -1.26
CA ASN A 153 11.48 6.46 -1.43
C ASN A 153 11.76 7.21 -0.12
N ALA A 154 11.27 6.69 1.00
CA ALA A 154 11.59 7.22 2.33
C ALA A 154 13.09 7.13 2.64
N GLN A 155 13.74 6.00 2.33
CA GLN A 155 15.19 5.86 2.49
C GLN A 155 15.97 6.86 1.64
N VAL A 156 15.57 7.07 0.38
CA VAL A 156 16.20 8.06 -0.50
C VAL A 156 16.03 9.48 0.04
N ALA A 157 14.84 9.82 0.56
CA ALA A 157 14.58 11.12 1.16
C ALA A 157 15.41 11.33 2.45
N ILE A 158 15.50 10.32 3.31
CA ILE A 158 16.33 10.33 4.53
C ILE A 158 17.80 10.53 4.16
N PHE A 159 18.30 9.76 3.19
CA PHE A 159 19.67 9.88 2.71
C PHE A 159 19.94 11.26 2.10
N GLY A 160 19.00 11.78 1.29
CA GLY A 160 19.09 13.13 0.73
C GLY A 160 19.15 14.21 1.82
N GLY A 161 18.29 14.13 2.82
CA GLY A 161 18.31 15.03 3.98
C GLY A 161 19.63 14.94 4.75
N PHE A 162 20.14 13.73 4.96
CA PHE A 162 21.43 13.51 5.63
C PHE A 162 22.59 14.16 4.88
N VAL A 163 22.67 13.98 3.56
CA VAL A 163 23.72 14.61 2.73
C VAL A 163 23.66 16.13 2.85
N ILE A 164 22.48 16.74 2.77
CA ILE A 164 22.32 18.20 2.89
C ILE A 164 22.85 18.68 4.25
N VAL A 165 22.49 18.00 5.34
CA VAL A 165 22.97 18.33 6.69
C VAL A 165 24.49 18.21 6.78
N VAL A 166 25.07 17.11 6.30
CA VAL A 166 26.52 16.88 6.32
C VAL A 166 27.26 17.94 5.50
N CYS A 167 26.77 18.26 4.29
CA CYS A 167 27.37 19.30 3.46
C CYS A 167 27.29 20.67 4.12
N THR A 168 26.15 21.03 4.71
CA THR A 168 25.96 22.34 5.34
C THR A 168 26.79 22.47 6.62
N ALA A 169 26.86 21.40 7.44
CA ALA A 169 27.72 21.34 8.61
C ALA A 169 29.21 21.38 8.23
N GLY A 170 29.61 20.71 7.14
CA GLY A 170 30.97 20.73 6.62
C GLY A 170 31.38 22.13 6.13
N ILE A 171 30.51 22.82 5.37
CA ILE A 171 30.73 24.20 4.92
C ILE A 171 30.86 25.15 6.12
N ALA A 172 30.04 24.95 7.15
CA ALA A 172 30.12 25.73 8.37
C ALA A 172 31.45 25.49 9.11
N ALA A 173 31.81 24.23 9.37
CA ALA A 173 33.04 23.90 10.08
C ALA A 173 34.31 24.41 9.38
N TRP A 174 34.31 24.48 8.05
CA TRP A 174 35.44 24.96 7.26
C TRP A 174 35.57 26.49 7.19
N ASN A 175 34.48 27.22 7.37
CA ASN A 175 34.49 28.69 7.37
C ASN A 175 34.84 29.22 8.77
N THR A 176 36.12 29.40 9.04
CA THR A 176 36.62 30.00 10.29
C THR A 176 36.23 31.48 10.50
N ARG A 177 35.56 32.10 9.52
CA ARG A 177 35.04 33.49 9.58
C ARG A 177 33.52 33.56 9.74
N LEU A 178 32.90 32.54 10.31
CA LEU A 178 31.47 32.59 10.64
C LEU A 178 31.21 33.70 11.66
N THR A 179 30.46 34.72 11.25
CA THR A 179 29.90 35.72 12.17
C THR A 179 28.89 35.04 13.08
N THR A 180 28.83 35.43 14.35
CA THR A 180 27.97 34.85 15.41
C THR A 180 26.53 34.52 14.97
N PRO A 181 25.83 35.33 14.14
CA PRO A 181 24.46 35.01 13.70
C PRO A 181 24.34 33.72 12.87
N SER A 182 25.35 33.38 12.08
CA SER A 182 25.31 32.22 11.19
C SER A 182 25.33 30.89 11.96
N SER A 183 26.10 30.82 13.05
CA SER A 183 26.18 29.64 13.92
C SER A 183 24.85 29.30 14.60
N VAL A 184 24.07 30.33 14.98
CA VAL A 184 22.75 30.17 15.63
C VAL A 184 21.73 29.58 14.64
N VAL A 185 21.74 30.07 13.39
CA VAL A 185 20.84 29.56 12.34
C VAL A 185 21.15 28.10 12.01
N ILE A 186 22.43 27.74 11.93
CA ILE A 186 22.87 26.35 11.69
C ILE A 186 22.46 25.44 12.85
N GLY A 187 22.62 25.90 14.10
CA GLY A 187 22.19 25.17 15.29
C GLY A 187 20.67 24.95 15.32
N ALA A 188 19.89 25.99 15.00
CA ALA A 188 18.43 25.89 14.93
C ALA A 188 17.96 24.94 13.82
N LEU A 189 18.57 25.00 12.63
CA LEU A 189 18.30 24.07 11.52
C LEU A 189 18.65 22.62 11.89
N GLY A 190 19.82 22.40 12.51
CA GLY A 190 20.25 21.07 12.94
C GLY A 190 19.31 20.47 13.98
N THR A 191 18.90 21.25 14.97
CA THR A 191 17.98 20.80 16.04
C THR A 191 16.59 20.50 15.48
N THR A 192 16.07 21.37 14.60
CA THR A 192 14.76 21.17 13.95
C THR A 192 14.79 19.94 13.03
N GLY A 193 15.86 19.77 12.26
CA GLY A 193 16.06 18.60 11.40
C GLY A 193 16.15 17.30 12.18
N ALA A 194 16.92 17.28 13.28
CA ALA A 194 17.01 16.13 14.17
C ALA A 194 15.67 15.78 14.81
N GLY A 195 14.91 16.79 15.27
CA GLY A 195 13.57 16.60 15.81
C GLY A 195 12.59 16.01 14.79
N LEU A 196 12.61 16.51 13.55
CA LEU A 196 11.79 15.98 12.46
C LEU A 196 12.16 14.54 12.12
N ALA A 197 13.46 14.23 12.02
CA ALA A 197 13.94 12.88 11.74
C ALA A 197 13.52 11.89 12.85
N ALA A 198 13.63 12.29 14.12
CA ALA A 198 13.19 11.50 15.25
C ALA A 198 11.66 11.26 15.24
N TYR A 199 10.88 12.29 14.89
CA TYR A 199 9.42 12.18 14.75
C TYR A 199 9.02 11.22 13.63
N ILE A 200 9.65 11.32 12.46
CA ILE A 200 9.40 10.43 11.32
C ILE A 200 9.76 8.98 11.69
N GLY A 201 10.95 8.76 12.28
CA GLY A 201 11.38 7.43 12.72
C GLY A 201 10.41 6.80 13.72
N ARG A 202 9.96 7.57 14.71
CA ARG A 202 8.97 7.11 15.70
C ARG A 202 7.62 6.76 15.05
N THR A 203 7.17 7.57 14.10
CA THR A 203 5.90 7.34 13.39
C THR A 203 5.97 6.08 12.54
N PHE A 204 7.10 5.87 11.84
CA PHE A 204 7.31 4.70 11.01
C PHE A 204 7.34 3.40 11.82
N LEU A 205 8.03 3.40 12.97
CA LEU A 205 8.05 2.25 13.89
C LEU A 205 6.64 1.91 14.40
N ARG A 206 5.87 2.92 14.82
CA ARG A 206 4.47 2.73 15.26
C ARG A 206 3.58 2.17 14.15
N LEU A 207 3.78 2.63 12.90
CA LEU A 207 3.03 2.11 11.76
C LEU A 207 3.33 0.64 11.55
N GLN A 208 4.61 0.24 11.58
CA GLN A 208 4.99 -1.16 11.42
C GLN A 208 4.43 -2.06 12.52
N GLU A 209 4.49 -1.62 13.78
CA GLU A 209 3.88 -2.36 14.89
C GLU A 209 2.37 -2.56 14.69
N THR A 210 1.68 -1.51 14.26
CA THR A 210 0.23 -1.55 14.02
C THR A 210 -0.12 -2.44 12.84
N THR A 211 0.62 -2.35 11.74
CA THR A 211 0.44 -3.23 10.57
C THR A 211 0.73 -4.68 10.91
N ALA A 212 1.77 -4.95 11.69
CA ALA A 212 2.09 -6.30 12.16
C ALA A 212 0.99 -6.87 13.05
N SER A 213 0.41 -6.06 13.95
CA SER A 213 -0.72 -6.49 14.77
C SER A 213 -1.97 -6.78 13.93
N HIS A 214 -2.25 -5.95 12.92
CA HIS A 214 -3.38 -6.18 12.01
C HIS A 214 -3.18 -7.42 11.14
N MET A 215 -1.97 -7.67 10.65
CA MET A 215 -1.66 -8.90 9.91
C MET A 215 -1.91 -10.14 10.79
N ARG A 216 -1.47 -10.11 12.05
CA ARG A 216 -1.68 -11.22 12.98
C ARG A 216 -3.16 -11.54 13.18
N LEU A 217 -3.98 -10.51 13.41
CA LEU A 217 -5.44 -10.65 13.50
C LEU A 217 -6.07 -11.14 12.19
N TYR A 218 -5.58 -10.65 11.05
CA TYR A 218 -6.07 -11.05 9.73
C TYR A 218 -5.74 -12.52 9.39
N PHE A 219 -4.66 -13.07 9.93
CA PHE A 219 -4.32 -14.48 9.74
C PHE A 219 -5.08 -15.44 10.67
N ASP A 220 -5.54 -14.98 11.84
CA ASP A 220 -6.31 -15.81 12.76
C ASP A 220 -7.75 -16.07 12.25
N GLN A 221 -8.34 -15.12 11.52
CA GLN A 221 -9.71 -15.19 11.01
C GLN A 221 -9.97 -16.27 9.93
N PRO A 222 -9.15 -16.44 8.87
CA PRO A 222 -9.38 -17.46 7.85
C PRO A 222 -9.22 -18.90 8.36
N THR A 223 -8.45 -19.12 9.42
CA THR A 223 -8.32 -20.44 10.04
C THR A 223 -9.63 -20.97 10.62
N GLU A 224 -10.51 -20.09 11.12
CA GLU A 224 -11.85 -20.48 11.55
C GLU A 224 -12.72 -20.89 10.36
N THR A 225 -12.69 -20.14 9.27
CA THR A 225 -13.43 -20.48 8.04
C THR A 225 -13.00 -21.83 7.46
N PHE A 226 -11.69 -22.13 7.44
CA PHE A 226 -11.21 -23.45 7.03
C PHE A 226 -11.68 -24.57 7.97
N ARG A 227 -11.74 -24.33 9.29
CA ARG A 227 -12.29 -25.29 10.24
C ARG A 227 -13.77 -25.56 10.00
N TYR A 228 -14.55 -24.53 9.67
CA TYR A 228 -15.98 -24.68 9.34
C TYR A 228 -16.20 -25.45 8.04
N LEU A 229 -15.46 -25.13 6.97
CA LEU A 229 -15.53 -25.87 5.72
C LEU A 229 -15.07 -27.33 5.85
N LEU A 230 -14.03 -27.60 6.67
CA LEU A 230 -13.60 -28.96 6.98
C LEU A 230 -14.67 -29.73 7.75
N ALA A 231 -15.32 -29.08 8.73
CA ALA A 231 -16.37 -29.69 9.52
C ALA A 231 -17.64 -29.96 8.70
N GLU A 232 -18.04 -29.05 7.80
CA GLU A 232 -19.10 -29.29 6.81
C GLU A 232 -18.79 -30.51 5.94
N ARG A 233 -17.55 -30.61 5.44
CA ARG A 233 -17.14 -31.75 4.60
C ARG A 233 -17.09 -33.05 5.38
N LEU A 234 -16.71 -33.01 6.66
CA LEU A 234 -16.75 -34.16 7.56
C LEU A 234 -18.20 -34.63 7.77
N ILE A 235 -19.12 -33.69 8.03
CA ILE A 235 -20.56 -33.96 8.19
C ILE A 235 -21.13 -34.61 6.93
N GLY A 236 -20.71 -34.15 5.75
CA GLY A 236 -21.08 -34.76 4.47
C GLY A 236 -20.60 -36.21 4.28
N GLN A 237 -19.67 -36.71 5.10
CA GLN A 237 -19.24 -38.11 5.11
C GLN A 237 -19.95 -38.97 6.16
N LEU A 238 -20.70 -38.37 7.09
CA LEU A 238 -21.51 -39.13 8.04
C LEU A 238 -22.73 -39.76 7.34
N PRO A 239 -23.17 -40.94 7.81
CA PRO A 239 -24.42 -41.54 7.37
C PRO A 239 -25.62 -40.66 7.77
N GLU A 240 -26.67 -40.67 6.93
CA GLU A 240 -27.82 -39.74 6.96
C GLU A 240 -28.51 -39.66 8.32
N ASP A 241 -28.51 -40.76 9.08
CA ASP A 241 -29.09 -40.88 10.43
C ASP A 241 -28.39 -40.00 11.48
N ARG A 242 -27.14 -39.59 11.25
CA ARG A 242 -26.35 -38.80 12.21
C ARG A 242 -26.05 -37.37 11.77
N ARG A 243 -26.36 -37.00 10.53
CA ARG A 243 -26.15 -35.63 10.00
C ARG A 243 -26.90 -34.54 10.75
N PRO A 244 -28.19 -34.70 11.11
CA PRO A 244 -28.96 -33.60 11.72
C PRO A 244 -28.33 -33.09 13.02
N GLY A 245 -27.93 -34.02 13.91
CA GLY A 245 -27.27 -33.65 15.18
C GLY A 245 -25.89 -33.03 14.98
N ALA A 246 -25.13 -33.49 13.98
CA ALA A 246 -23.82 -32.92 13.69
C ALA A 246 -23.91 -31.50 13.09
N VAL A 247 -24.91 -31.22 12.26
CA VAL A 247 -25.19 -29.87 11.73
C VAL A 247 -25.62 -28.93 12.86
N GLU A 248 -26.49 -29.38 13.76
CA GLU A 248 -26.95 -28.58 14.89
C GLU A 248 -25.79 -28.16 15.81
N HIS A 249 -24.88 -29.09 16.13
CA HIS A 249 -23.67 -28.78 16.89
C HIS A 249 -22.72 -27.82 16.17
N LEU A 250 -22.60 -27.92 14.84
CA LEU A 250 -21.79 -27.00 14.04
C LEU A 250 -22.38 -25.58 14.06
N VAL A 251 -23.70 -25.44 13.86
CA VAL A 251 -24.40 -24.15 13.94
C VAL A 251 -24.25 -23.54 15.33
N GLN A 252 -24.34 -24.36 16.38
CA GLN A 252 -24.13 -23.91 17.76
C GLN A 252 -22.69 -23.42 18.00
N ALA A 253 -21.69 -24.14 17.45
CA ALA A 253 -20.29 -23.75 17.54
C ALA A 253 -19.98 -22.44 16.79
N VAL A 254 -20.56 -22.24 15.59
CA VAL A 254 -20.42 -20.99 14.81
C VAL A 254 -21.06 -19.80 15.54
N MET A 255 -22.23 -19.99 16.15
CA MET A 255 -22.92 -18.95 16.93
C MET A 255 -22.14 -18.58 18.20
N LEU A 256 -21.46 -19.55 18.82
CA LEU A 256 -20.63 -19.33 20.01
C LEU A 256 -19.25 -18.74 19.71
N SER A 257 -18.64 -19.07 18.57
CA SER A 257 -17.33 -18.51 18.17
C SER A 257 -17.39 -17.01 17.84
N GLY A 258 -18.58 -16.47 17.53
CA GLY A 258 -18.80 -15.03 17.37
C GLY A 258 -18.64 -14.22 18.67
N LEU A 259 -18.57 -14.88 19.82
CA LEU A 259 -18.31 -14.26 21.13
C LEU A 259 -16.82 -14.46 21.49
N SER A 260 -16.13 -13.35 21.76
CA SER A 260 -14.73 -13.33 22.18
C SER A 260 -14.44 -14.37 23.28
N VAL A 261 -13.32 -15.09 23.19
CA VAL A 261 -12.90 -16.16 24.13
C VAL A 261 -12.94 -15.69 25.61
N GLU A 262 -12.76 -14.39 25.87
CA GLU A 262 -12.93 -13.77 27.20
C GLU A 262 -14.35 -13.91 27.77
N GLN A 263 -15.39 -13.79 26.94
CA GLN A 263 -16.78 -13.97 27.36
C GLN A 263 -17.12 -15.43 27.62
N LEU A 264 -16.48 -16.36 26.89
CA LEU A 264 -16.62 -17.79 27.11
C LEU A 264 -15.99 -18.21 28.45
N ILE A 265 -14.81 -17.65 28.79
CA ILE A 265 -14.14 -17.88 30.07
C ILE A 265 -14.91 -17.23 31.22
N ALA A 266 -15.47 -16.03 31.02
CA ALA A 266 -16.32 -15.37 32.01
C ALA A 266 -17.64 -16.13 32.26
N GLY A 267 -18.23 -16.73 31.23
CA GLY A 267 -19.42 -17.58 31.33
C GLY A 267 -19.17 -18.92 32.01
N LEU A 268 -17.99 -19.51 31.81
CA LEU A 268 -17.58 -20.77 32.45
C LEU A 268 -17.22 -20.60 33.94
N ASN A 269 -16.75 -19.42 34.35
CA ASN A 269 -16.42 -19.10 35.75
C ASN A 269 -17.58 -18.45 36.52
N ALA A 270 -18.74 -18.22 35.90
CA ALA A 270 -19.91 -17.74 36.61
C ALA A 270 -20.37 -18.85 37.59
N PRO A 271 -20.38 -18.60 38.91
CA PRO A 271 -20.82 -19.61 39.87
C PRO A 271 -22.27 -19.96 39.56
N GLN A 272 -22.52 -21.25 39.29
CA GLN A 272 -23.88 -21.78 39.21
C GLN A 272 -24.57 -21.51 40.54
N GLN A 273 -25.38 -20.45 40.60
CA GLN A 273 -26.32 -20.26 41.69
C GLN A 273 -27.33 -21.41 41.59
N GLY A 274 -27.11 -22.41 42.44
CA GLY A 274 -27.91 -23.61 42.52
C GLY A 274 -29.39 -23.28 42.69
N GLY A 275 -30.20 -23.99 41.93
CA GLY A 275 -31.64 -23.98 42.07
C GLY A 275 -32.06 -24.38 43.48
N GLN A 276 -32.70 -23.47 44.19
CA GLN A 276 -33.70 -23.83 45.17
C GLN A 276 -35.01 -24.05 44.41
N GLY A 277 -35.34 -25.33 44.19
CA GLY A 277 -36.63 -25.76 43.69
C GLY A 277 -37.75 -25.52 44.72
N PRO A 278 -39.01 -25.53 44.26
CA PRO A 278 -40.18 -25.22 45.06
C PRO A 278 -40.59 -26.42 45.91
N ALA A 279 -40.71 -26.23 47.23
CA ALA A 279 -41.22 -27.25 48.14
C ALA A 279 -42.50 -26.77 48.83
N GLY A 280 -43.62 -27.38 48.44
CA GLY A 280 -44.75 -27.70 49.33
C GLY A 280 -45.80 -26.63 49.60
N GLY A 281 -46.98 -26.77 48.98
CA GLY A 281 -48.24 -26.51 49.70
C GLY A 281 -48.66 -27.75 50.50
N PRO A 282 -49.90 -27.88 51.00
CA PRO A 282 -50.84 -26.89 51.56
C PRO A 282 -51.26 -27.28 53.00
N GLN A 283 -51.70 -26.34 53.85
CA GLN A 283 -52.53 -26.69 55.02
C GLN A 283 -53.65 -25.68 55.26
N ALA A 284 -54.84 -26.25 55.46
CA ALA A 284 -56.09 -25.62 55.79
C ALA A 284 -56.26 -25.49 57.32
N GLY A 285 -57.14 -24.57 57.74
CA GLY A 285 -57.93 -24.70 58.97
C GLY A 285 -57.46 -23.87 60.16
N SER A 286 -58.09 -22.70 60.36
CA SER A 286 -59.01 -22.35 61.47
C SER A 286 -59.10 -20.83 61.64
#